data_AF-A0A534RWN4-F1
#
_entry.id   AF-A0A534RWN4-F1
#
_cell.length_a   1.000
_cell.length_b   1.000
_cell.length_c   1.000
_cell.angle_alpha   90.00
_cell.angle_beta   90.00
_cell.angle_gamma   90.00
#
_symmetry.space_group_name_H-M   'P 1'
#
loop_
_entity.id
_entity.type
_entity.pdbx_description
1 polymer ?
#
loop_
_entity_poly.entity_id
_entity_poly.type
_entity_poly.pdbx_seq_one_letter_code
_entity_poly.pdbx_strand_id
1 'polypeptide(L)'
;MQRLVEIAPIPPVPLHDLLTYGVPDALHDLAPGMRVRIPLGRQARVGVVAGFAVTPPPGQLRSVLEVLDREPFLPAELLELCRWTARYYLVSLAEVIATIVPRTLPPRLSERVVRLVRRLDDDAGRALARRAPARAHAYRTLLAAENGELVEAAARSAGIPATALRGLVAAGLAETIVREPC
;
A
#
# COMPACT_ATOMS: atom_id res chain seq x y z
N MET A 1 5.17 -0.54 31.01
CA MET A 1 5.68 -1.85 30.54
C MET A 1 5.96 -1.71 29.05
N GLN A 2 7.17 -2.01 28.60
CA GLN A 2 7.53 -1.89 27.19
C GLN A 2 6.85 -3.01 26.41
N ARG A 3 5.91 -2.68 25.50
CA ARG A 3 5.26 -3.69 24.64
C ARG A 3 6.29 -4.21 23.63
N LEU A 4 6.24 -5.51 23.36
CA LEU A 4 7.13 -6.17 22.41
C LEU A 4 6.30 -6.75 21.27
N VAL A 5 6.86 -6.73 20.07
CA VAL A 5 6.22 -7.26 18.86
C VAL A 5 7.17 -8.13 18.06
N GLU A 6 6.62 -9.17 17.47
CA GLU A 6 7.29 -10.00 16.47
C GLU A 6 6.91 -9.50 15.09
N ILE A 7 7.91 -9.23 14.26
CA ILE A 7 7.74 -8.61 12.95
C ILE A 7 8.37 -9.50 11.89
N ALA A 8 7.62 -9.77 10.83
CA ALA A 8 8.09 -10.40 9.60
C ALA A 8 8.68 -9.33 8.67
N PRO A 9 10.01 -9.29 8.45
CA PRO A 9 10.63 -8.30 7.56
C PRO A 9 10.30 -8.60 6.09
N ILE A 10 10.15 -7.56 5.27
CA ILE A 10 9.93 -7.68 3.83
C ILE A 10 11.05 -6.95 3.08
N PRO A 11 11.91 -7.66 2.32
CA PRO A 11 11.96 -9.12 2.14
C PRO A 11 12.43 -9.86 3.42
N PRO A 12 12.13 -11.18 3.52
CA PRO A 12 12.49 -11.98 4.68
C PRO A 12 14.00 -12.05 4.85
N VAL A 13 14.43 -12.23 6.09
CA VAL A 13 15.85 -12.31 6.43
C VAL A 13 16.27 -13.79 6.40
N PRO A 14 17.34 -14.16 5.66
CA PRO A 14 17.79 -15.54 5.63
C PRO A 14 18.04 -16.10 7.04
N LEU A 15 17.58 -17.32 7.29
CA LEU A 15 17.74 -18.05 8.57
C LEU A 15 17.03 -17.42 9.78
N HIS A 16 16.22 -16.39 9.59
CA HIS A 16 15.43 -15.76 10.64
C HIS A 16 13.97 -15.68 10.21
N ASP A 17 13.08 -16.25 11.02
CA ASP A 17 11.63 -16.15 10.78
C ASP A 17 11.14 -14.75 11.18
N LEU A 18 10.82 -14.56 12.46
CA LEU A 18 10.37 -13.27 13.00
C LEU A 18 11.48 -12.58 13.79
N LEU A 19 11.44 -11.25 13.79
CA LEU A 19 12.35 -10.41 14.57
C LEU A 19 11.58 -9.66 15.65
N THR A 20 12.08 -9.69 16.89
CA THR A 20 11.45 -9.00 18.02
C THR A 20 11.91 -7.55 18.11
N TYR A 21 10.96 -6.63 18.27
CA TYR A 21 11.20 -5.20 18.46
C TYR A 21 10.42 -4.66 19.67
N GLY A 22 10.96 -3.60 20.27
CA GLY A 22 10.22 -2.80 21.25
C GLY A 22 9.25 -1.83 20.58
N VAL A 23 8.10 -1.61 21.21
CA VAL A 23 7.09 -0.64 20.75
C VAL A 23 7.21 0.63 21.59
N PRO A 24 7.54 1.79 20.99
CA PRO A 24 7.47 3.08 21.67
C PRO A 24 6.03 3.42 22.11
N ASP A 25 5.87 4.13 23.24
CA ASP A 25 4.55 4.48 23.78
C ASP A 25 3.69 5.30 22.79
N ALA A 26 4.33 6.07 21.90
CA ALA A 26 3.66 6.81 20.84
C ALA A 26 2.90 5.91 19.83
N LEU A 27 3.29 4.64 19.69
CA LEU A 27 2.71 3.68 18.75
C LEU A 27 1.74 2.71 19.45
N HIS A 28 0.86 3.24 20.29
CA HIS A 28 -0.07 2.44 21.12
C HIS A 28 -1.12 1.66 20.31
N ASP A 29 -1.51 2.18 19.15
CA ASP A 29 -2.51 1.57 18.25
C ASP A 29 -1.95 0.43 17.39
N LEU A 30 -0.69 0.07 17.57
CA LEU A 30 -0.07 -1.00 16.80
C LEU A 30 -0.78 -2.33 17.03
N ALA A 31 -1.19 -2.98 15.95
CA ALA A 31 -1.90 -4.26 15.95
C ALA A 31 -1.25 -5.28 15.00
N PRO A 32 -1.45 -6.60 15.22
CA PRO A 32 -1.07 -7.63 14.25
C PRO A 32 -1.67 -7.36 12.87
N GLY A 33 -0.91 -7.67 11.83
CA GLY A 33 -1.28 -7.44 10.43
C GLY A 33 -0.95 -6.04 9.90
N MET A 34 -0.63 -5.07 10.77
CA MET A 34 -0.17 -3.75 10.34
C MET A 34 1.24 -3.78 9.74
N ARG A 35 1.49 -2.96 8.72
CA ARG A 35 2.86 -2.73 8.25
C ARG A 35 3.52 -1.64 9.08
N VAL A 36 4.81 -1.83 9.30
CA VAL A 36 5.66 -0.96 10.11
C VAL A 36 7.00 -0.75 9.44
N ARG A 37 7.64 0.38 9.71
CA ARG A 37 9.03 0.59 9.36
C ARG A 37 9.91 0.24 10.55
N ILE A 38 10.88 -0.64 10.32
CA ILE A 38 11.80 -1.18 11.33
C ILE A 38 13.26 -0.90 10.96
N PRO A 39 14.15 -0.73 11.93
CA PRO A 39 15.59 -0.70 11.67
C PRO A 39 16.11 -2.12 11.48
N LEU A 40 16.78 -2.38 10.36
CA LEU A 40 17.45 -3.66 10.08
C LEU A 40 18.88 -3.39 9.58
N GLY A 41 19.86 -3.74 10.41
CA GLY A 41 21.27 -3.40 10.14
C GLY A 41 21.47 -1.88 10.08
N ARG A 42 21.92 -1.38 8.93
CA ARG A 42 22.13 0.06 8.64
C ARG A 42 20.97 0.73 7.91
N GLN A 43 19.93 -0.02 7.55
CA GLN A 43 18.82 0.46 6.73
C GLN A 43 17.50 0.39 7.50
N ALA A 44 16.51 1.13 7.03
CA ALA A 44 15.12 0.93 7.44
C ALA A 44 14.42 0.01 6.43
N ARG A 45 13.58 -0.90 6.90
CA ARG A 45 12.78 -1.80 6.06
C ARG A 45 11.33 -1.81 6.48
N VAL A 46 10.45 -2.20 5.56
CA VAL A 46 9.07 -2.52 5.88
C VAL A 46 9.02 -3.91 6.48
N GLY A 47 8.19 -4.10 7.49
CA GLY A 47 7.80 -5.41 8.00
C GLY A 47 6.32 -5.42 8.36
N VAL A 48 5.78 -6.61 8.61
CA VAL A 48 4.40 -6.81 9.06
C VAL A 48 4.43 -7.34 10.49
N VAL A 49 3.61 -6.77 11.37
CA VAL A 49 3.46 -7.27 12.74
C VAL A 49 2.79 -8.64 12.71
N ALA A 50 3.52 -9.67 13.10
CA ALA A 50 3.01 -11.03 13.21
C ALA A 50 2.32 -11.28 14.56
N GLY A 51 2.67 -10.53 15.61
CA GLY A 51 2.07 -10.70 16.93
C GLY A 51 2.78 -9.91 18.01
N PHE A 52 2.28 -10.01 19.24
CA PHE A 52 2.95 -9.48 20.42
C PHE A 52 3.84 -10.56 21.05
N ALA A 53 5.04 -10.17 21.46
CA ALA A 53 5.91 -11.04 22.25
C ALA A 53 5.71 -10.79 23.74
N VAL A 54 5.81 -11.84 24.55
CA VAL A 54 5.73 -11.74 26.02
C VAL A 54 7.11 -11.51 26.63
N THR A 55 8.12 -12.18 26.08
CA THR A 55 9.48 -12.21 26.65
C THR A 55 10.47 -11.58 25.66
N PRO A 56 11.30 -10.61 26.10
CA PRO A 56 12.34 -10.07 25.24
C PRO A 56 13.46 -11.09 25.03
N PRO A 57 14.02 -11.21 23.81
CA PRO A 57 15.23 -11.97 23.60
C PRO A 57 16.43 -11.30 24.31
N PRO A 58 17.52 -12.03 24.55
CA PRO A 58 18.72 -11.47 25.16
C PRO A 58 19.34 -10.37 24.28
N GLY A 59 19.83 -9.32 24.91
CA GLY A 59 20.51 -8.19 24.26
C GLY A 59 19.68 -6.92 24.17
N GLN A 60 20.21 -5.92 23.49
CA GLN A 60 19.53 -4.64 23.32
C GLN A 60 18.52 -4.72 22.17
N LEU A 61 17.26 -4.46 22.49
CA LEU A 61 16.20 -4.39 21.50
C LEU A 61 16.20 -3.06 20.77
N ARG A 62 16.00 -3.12 19.46
CA ARG A 62 15.67 -1.95 18.65
C ARG A 62 14.16 -1.71 18.71
N SER A 63 13.76 -0.46 18.46
CA SER A 63 12.35 -0.08 18.45
C SER A 63 11.79 0.05 17.04
N VAL A 64 10.48 -0.14 16.91
CA VAL A 64 9.72 0.20 15.70
C VAL A 64 9.84 1.70 15.43
N LEU A 65 10.03 2.09 14.16
CA LEU A 65 10.24 3.50 13.77
C LEU A 65 8.92 4.21 13.49
N GLU A 66 8.00 3.56 12.77
CA GLU A 66 6.66 4.11 12.45
C GLU A 66 5.70 2.99 12.07
N VAL A 67 4.40 3.26 12.26
CA VAL A 67 3.31 2.48 11.67
C VAL A 67 2.93 3.10 10.32
N LEU A 68 2.77 2.24 9.31
CA LEU A 68 2.56 2.65 7.92
C LEU A 68 1.08 2.70 7.51
N ASP A 69 0.24 1.93 8.21
CA ASP A 69 -1.19 1.79 7.94
C ASP A 69 -2.00 2.17 9.19
N ARG A 70 -3.20 2.72 9.00
CA ARG A 70 -4.12 3.02 10.12
C ARG A 70 -4.84 1.78 10.65
N GLU A 71 -5.05 0.81 9.76
CA GLU A 71 -5.71 -0.45 10.05
C GLU A 71 -4.81 -1.62 9.64
N PRO A 72 -5.04 -2.84 10.13
CA PRO A 72 -4.28 -4.01 9.72
C PRO A 72 -4.32 -4.22 8.21
N PHE A 73 -3.16 -4.08 7.56
CA PHE A 73 -2.99 -4.37 6.14
C PHE A 73 -3.33 -5.83 5.81
N LEU A 74 -2.94 -6.75 6.69
CA LEU A 74 -3.42 -8.12 6.67
C LEU A 74 -4.56 -8.28 7.69
N PRO A 75 -5.78 -8.61 7.24
CA PRO A 75 -6.86 -9.00 8.14
C PRO A 75 -6.44 -10.17 9.04
N ALA A 76 -7.08 -10.28 10.20
CA ALA A 76 -6.73 -11.30 11.19
C ALA A 76 -6.86 -12.72 10.62
N GLU A 77 -7.91 -12.99 9.85
CA GLU A 77 -8.19 -14.26 9.19
C GLU A 77 -7.09 -14.63 8.18
N LEU A 78 -6.60 -13.64 7.43
CA LEU A 78 -5.52 -13.84 6.47
C LEU A 78 -4.19 -14.12 7.18
N LEU A 79 -3.92 -13.42 8.27
CA LEU A 79 -2.72 -13.67 9.08
C LEU A 79 -2.76 -15.06 9.73
N GLU A 80 -3.93 -15.52 10.18
CA GLU A 80 -4.13 -16.90 10.65
C GLU A 80 -3.92 -17.93 9.52
N LEU A 81 -4.39 -17.64 8.30
CA LEU A 81 -4.11 -18.48 7.14
C LEU A 81 -2.61 -18.55 6.84
N CYS A 82 -1.87 -17.45 6.99
CA CYS A 82 -0.42 -17.45 6.85
C CYS A 82 0.24 -18.35 7.91
N ARG A 83 -0.21 -18.27 9.18
CA ARG A 83 0.28 -19.16 10.26
C ARG A 83 0.00 -20.62 9.97
N TRP A 84 -1.22 -20.93 9.51
CA TRP A 84 -1.59 -22.28 9.12
C TRP A 84 -0.71 -22.78 7.97
N THR A 85 -0.51 -21.97 6.94
CA THR A 85 0.32 -22.30 5.77
C THR A 85 1.77 -22.55 6.19
N ALA A 86 2.34 -21.68 7.00
CA ALA A 86 3.72 -21.80 7.50
C ALA A 86 3.91 -23.13 8.28
N ARG A 87 2.97 -23.43 9.18
CA ARG A 87 2.97 -24.69 9.94
C ARG A 87 2.78 -25.92 9.06
N TYR A 88 1.86 -25.87 8.10
CA TYR A 88 1.50 -27.01 7.27
C TYR A 88 2.61 -27.36 6.27
N TYR A 89 3.22 -26.35 5.66
CA TYR A 89 4.28 -26.53 4.66
C TYR A 89 5.70 -26.46 5.24
N LEU A 90 5.84 -26.34 6.57
CA LEU A 90 7.13 -26.28 7.27
C LEU A 90 8.05 -25.19 6.73
N VAL A 91 7.47 -24.02 6.40
CA VAL A 91 8.19 -22.82 5.95
C VAL A 91 8.06 -21.72 6.99
N SER A 92 8.93 -20.71 6.93
CA SER A 92 8.86 -19.59 7.89
C SER A 92 7.60 -18.75 7.68
N LEU A 93 7.04 -18.20 8.75
CA LEU A 93 5.90 -17.29 8.65
C LEU A 93 6.27 -16.02 7.87
N ALA A 94 7.49 -15.51 8.05
CA ALA A 94 7.96 -14.35 7.32
C ALA A 94 8.04 -14.58 5.80
N GLU A 95 8.42 -15.78 5.35
CA GLU A 95 8.38 -16.12 3.92
C GLU A 95 6.96 -16.14 3.38
N VAL A 96 6.01 -16.75 4.11
CA VAL A 96 4.59 -16.82 3.70
C VAL A 96 3.97 -15.42 3.62
N ILE A 97 4.26 -14.56 4.60
CA ILE A 97 3.81 -13.17 4.59
C ILE A 97 4.43 -12.44 3.39
N ALA A 98 5.73 -12.60 3.16
CA ALA A 98 6.42 -11.93 2.06
C ALA A 98 5.96 -12.37 0.67
N THR A 99 5.39 -13.58 0.50
CA THR A 99 4.80 -14.02 -0.77
C THR A 99 3.46 -13.35 -1.07
N ILE A 100 2.68 -13.01 -0.04
CA ILE A 100 1.37 -12.37 -0.24
C ILE A 100 1.44 -10.83 -0.24
N VAL A 101 2.48 -10.25 0.37
CA VAL A 101 2.66 -8.79 0.35
C VAL A 101 3.33 -8.36 -0.95
N PRO A 102 2.73 -7.45 -1.75
CA PRO A 102 3.34 -7.00 -2.98
C PRO A 102 4.67 -6.26 -2.73
N ARG A 103 5.69 -6.58 -3.54
CA ARG A 103 7.07 -6.08 -3.38
C ARG A 103 7.20 -4.56 -3.51
N THR A 104 6.27 -3.93 -4.23
CA THR A 104 6.23 -2.48 -4.46
C THR A 104 4.96 -1.90 -3.84
N LEU A 105 4.88 -1.91 -2.50
CA LEU A 105 3.90 -1.08 -1.83
C LEU A 105 4.53 0.27 -1.45
N PRO A 106 3.84 1.39 -1.70
CA PRO A 106 4.26 2.66 -1.14
C PRO A 106 4.25 2.59 0.40
N PRO A 107 5.08 3.41 1.07
CA PRO A 107 5.18 3.44 2.53
C PRO A 107 3.82 3.68 3.17
N ARG A 108 2.98 4.54 2.58
CA ARG A 108 1.56 4.65 2.91
C ARG A 108 0.79 4.15 1.70
N LEU A 109 -0.21 3.30 1.93
CA LEU A 109 -1.19 3.03 0.89
C LEU A 109 -1.83 4.38 0.53
N SER A 110 -1.72 4.75 -0.73
CA SER A 110 -2.27 6.00 -1.24
C SER A 110 -2.75 5.75 -2.65
N GLU A 111 -4.02 6.03 -2.89
CA GLU A 111 -4.59 6.00 -4.22
C GLU A 111 -4.34 7.34 -4.89
N ARG A 112 -3.69 7.29 -6.06
CA ARG A 112 -3.65 8.43 -6.95
C ARG A 112 -4.96 8.46 -7.71
N VAL A 113 -5.81 9.43 -7.41
CA VAL A 113 -7.10 9.64 -8.05
C VAL A 113 -6.96 10.79 -9.04
N VAL A 114 -7.41 10.59 -10.26
CA VAL A 114 -7.56 11.67 -11.23
C VAL A 114 -9.00 12.14 -11.17
N ARG A 115 -9.22 13.42 -10.90
CA ARG A 115 -10.55 14.03 -10.79
C ARG A 115 -10.77 15.00 -11.93
N LEU A 116 -11.92 14.92 -12.58
CA LEU A 116 -12.32 15.88 -13.60
C LEU A 116 -12.65 17.23 -12.95
N VAL A 117 -11.96 18.29 -13.36
CA VAL A 117 -12.17 19.65 -12.85
C VAL A 117 -12.96 20.52 -13.80
N ARG A 118 -12.92 20.22 -15.10
CA ARG A 118 -13.57 21.02 -16.14
C ARG A 118 -14.19 20.12 -17.20
N ARG A 119 -15.45 20.40 -17.52
CA ARG A 119 -16.16 19.76 -18.62
C ARG A 119 -15.91 20.54 -19.91
N LEU A 120 -15.62 19.81 -20.97
CA LEU A 120 -15.64 20.30 -22.34
C LEU A 120 -17.09 20.35 -22.83
N ASP A 121 -17.38 21.33 -23.69
CA ASP A 121 -18.56 21.28 -24.55
C ASP A 121 -18.44 20.17 -25.61
N ASP A 122 -19.54 19.91 -26.31
CA ASP A 122 -19.62 18.81 -27.27
C ASP A 122 -18.66 18.98 -28.46
N ASP A 123 -18.43 20.21 -28.91
CA ASP A 123 -17.53 20.50 -30.03
C ASP A 123 -16.07 20.27 -29.65
N ALA A 124 -15.65 20.75 -28.49
CA ALA A 124 -14.32 20.51 -27.95
C ALA A 124 -14.10 19.04 -27.61
N GLY A 125 -15.14 18.33 -27.15
CA GLY A 125 -15.14 16.88 -26.96
C GLY A 125 -14.89 16.12 -28.27
N ARG A 126 -15.60 16.48 -29.35
CA ARG A 126 -15.39 15.91 -30.70
C ARG A 126 -13.99 16.21 -31.25
N ALA A 127 -13.51 17.44 -31.07
CA ALA A 127 -12.17 17.83 -31.49
C ALA A 127 -11.07 17.04 -30.76
N LEU A 128 -11.24 16.81 -29.44
CA LEU A 128 -10.34 15.98 -28.65
C LEU A 128 -10.32 14.54 -29.15
N ALA A 129 -11.48 13.96 -29.47
CA ALA A 129 -11.59 12.61 -30.00
C ALA A 129 -10.86 12.43 -31.34
N ARG A 130 -10.91 13.44 -32.22
CA ARG A 130 -10.14 13.42 -33.47
C ARG A 130 -8.63 13.54 -33.27
N ARG A 131 -8.18 14.46 -32.40
CA ARG A 131 -6.74 14.76 -32.24
C ARG A 131 -6.00 13.76 -31.36
N ALA A 132 -6.65 13.27 -30.31
CA ALA A 132 -6.04 12.41 -29.32
C ALA A 132 -7.08 11.38 -28.78
N PRO A 133 -7.33 10.29 -29.52
CA PRO A 133 -8.34 9.29 -29.15
C PRO A 133 -8.18 8.71 -27.74
N ALA A 134 -6.94 8.45 -27.31
CA ALA A 134 -6.65 7.94 -25.97
C ALA A 134 -7.01 8.94 -24.85
N ARG A 135 -6.77 10.25 -25.07
CA ARG A 135 -7.18 11.31 -24.15
C ARG A 135 -8.70 11.48 -24.12
N ALA A 136 -9.36 11.36 -25.27
CA ALA A 136 -10.81 11.44 -25.35
C ALA A 136 -11.49 10.24 -24.67
N HIS A 137 -10.91 9.04 -24.79
CA HIS A 137 -11.37 7.87 -24.06
C HIS A 137 -11.22 8.09 -22.55
N ALA A 138 -10.04 8.51 -22.07
CA ALA A 138 -9.82 8.82 -20.66
C ALA A 138 -10.80 9.89 -20.12
N TYR A 139 -11.06 10.95 -20.91
CA TYR A 139 -12.00 12.01 -20.56
C TYR A 139 -13.44 11.49 -20.45
N ARG A 140 -13.89 10.65 -21.40
CA ARG A 140 -15.23 10.03 -21.35
C ARG A 140 -15.38 9.10 -20.16
N THR A 141 -14.34 8.32 -19.84
CA THR A 141 -14.36 7.45 -18.65
C THR A 141 -14.47 8.26 -17.37
N LEU A 142 -13.69 9.35 -17.24
CA LEU A 142 -13.83 10.28 -16.11
C LEU A 142 -15.23 10.92 -16.05
N LEU A 143 -15.80 11.30 -17.19
CA LEU A 143 -17.13 11.89 -17.24
C LEU A 143 -18.23 10.91 -16.79
N ALA A 144 -18.06 9.62 -17.09
CA ALA A 144 -18.98 8.56 -16.71
C ALA A 144 -18.74 7.99 -15.30
N ALA A 145 -17.60 8.31 -14.68
CA ALA A 145 -17.26 7.84 -13.34
C ALA A 145 -18.04 8.59 -12.26
N GLU A 146 -18.30 7.90 -11.15
CA GLU A 146 -18.92 8.52 -9.97
C GLU A 146 -18.04 9.66 -9.46
N ASN A 147 -18.66 10.82 -9.18
CA ASN A 147 -17.99 12.08 -8.80
C ASN A 147 -16.94 12.62 -9.79
N GLY A 148 -16.85 12.04 -11.00
CA GLY A 148 -15.83 12.41 -11.98
C GLY A 148 -14.42 11.96 -11.59
N GLU A 149 -14.30 10.92 -10.76
CA GLU A 149 -13.04 10.45 -10.19
C GLU A 149 -12.64 9.08 -10.73
N LEU A 150 -11.35 8.91 -11.00
CA LEU A 150 -10.81 7.63 -11.45
C LEU A 150 -9.47 7.34 -10.76
N VAL A 151 -9.39 6.21 -10.07
CA VAL A 151 -8.13 5.72 -9.50
C VAL A 151 -7.17 5.38 -10.64
N GLU A 152 -5.94 5.91 -10.62
CA GLU A 152 -4.93 5.70 -11.67
C GLU A 152 -4.62 4.21 -11.88
N ALA A 153 -4.66 3.40 -10.82
CA ALA A 153 -4.49 1.96 -10.92
C ALA A 153 -5.64 1.29 -11.70
N ALA A 154 -6.89 1.65 -11.39
CA ALA A 154 -8.06 1.17 -12.12
C ALA A 154 -8.06 1.64 -13.58
N ALA A 155 -7.62 2.87 -13.84
CA ALA A 155 -7.48 3.40 -15.19
C ALA A 155 -6.52 2.55 -16.04
N ARG A 156 -5.38 2.14 -15.47
CA ARG A 156 -4.42 1.25 -16.15
C ARG A 156 -5.04 -0.11 -16.46
N SER A 157 -5.75 -0.71 -15.51
CA SER A 157 -6.45 -1.98 -15.72
C SER A 157 -7.55 -1.87 -16.78
N ALA A 158 -8.18 -0.70 -16.92
CA ALA A 158 -9.14 -0.39 -17.98
C ALA A 158 -8.50 -0.03 -19.33
N GLY A 159 -7.17 -0.18 -19.48
CA GLY A 159 -6.46 0.09 -20.74
C GLY A 159 -6.20 1.58 -21.02
N ILE A 160 -6.39 2.47 -20.04
CA ILE A 160 -6.13 3.90 -20.19
C ILE A 160 -4.65 4.18 -19.90
N PRO A 161 -3.87 4.68 -20.88
CA PRO A 161 -2.46 4.93 -20.67
C PRO A 161 -2.25 6.15 -19.76
N ALA A 162 -1.24 6.08 -18.89
CA ALA A 162 -0.93 7.17 -17.94
C ALA A 162 -0.60 8.50 -18.65
N THR A 163 -0.12 8.46 -19.90
CA THR A 163 0.11 9.65 -20.74
C THR A 163 -1.18 10.39 -21.08
N ALA A 164 -2.30 9.67 -21.26
CA ALA A 164 -3.59 10.28 -21.53
C ALA A 164 -4.10 11.05 -20.31
N LEU A 165 -4.01 10.46 -19.11
CA LEU A 165 -4.37 11.12 -17.86
C LEU A 165 -3.49 12.35 -17.59
N ARG A 166 -2.16 12.21 -17.73
CA ARG A 166 -1.24 13.36 -17.61
C ARG A 166 -1.55 14.46 -18.62
N GLY A 167 -1.93 14.12 -19.85
CA GLY A 167 -2.33 15.08 -20.87
C GLY A 167 -3.62 15.84 -20.52
N LEU A 168 -4.57 15.21 -19.84
CA LEU A 168 -5.77 15.88 -19.33
C LEU A 168 -5.44 16.81 -18.16
N VAL A 169 -4.53 16.40 -17.28
CA VAL A 169 -4.05 17.25 -16.18
C VAL A 169 -3.31 18.47 -16.72
N ALA A 170 -2.39 18.28 -17.66
CA ALA A 170 -1.65 19.38 -18.30
C ALA A 170 -2.57 20.35 -19.07
N ALA A 171 -3.71 19.89 -19.58
CA ALA A 171 -4.70 20.72 -20.25
C ALA A 171 -5.70 21.41 -19.29
N GLY A 172 -5.52 21.25 -17.97
CA GLY A 172 -6.43 21.80 -16.95
C GLY A 172 -7.84 21.22 -17.03
N LEU A 173 -7.99 20.00 -17.53
CA LEU A 173 -9.26 19.28 -17.58
C LEU A 173 -9.47 18.37 -16.37
N ALA A 174 -8.36 17.87 -15.82
CA ALA A 174 -8.34 17.05 -14.63
C ALA A 174 -7.26 17.52 -13.67
N GLU A 175 -7.31 17.05 -12.44
CA GLU A 175 -6.23 17.18 -11.46
C GLU A 175 -5.93 15.82 -10.84
N THR A 176 -4.76 15.69 -10.23
CA THR A 176 -4.41 14.49 -9.46
C THR A 176 -4.55 14.80 -7.97
N ILE A 177 -5.34 13.99 -7.29
CA ILE A 177 -5.49 13.96 -5.83
C ILE A 177 -4.82 12.69 -5.32
N VAL A 178 -4.15 12.78 -4.17
CA VAL A 178 -3.69 11.61 -3.43
C VAL A 178 -4.70 11.36 -2.31
N ARG A 179 -5.45 10.26 -2.39
CA ARG A 179 -6.42 9.84 -1.38
C ARG A 179 -5.80 8.70 -0.57
N GLU A 180 -5.85 8.77 0.75
CA GLU A 180 -5.57 7.60 1.58
C GLU A 180 -6.73 6.61 1.38
N PRO A 181 -6.48 5.34 1.05
CA PRO A 181 -7.56 4.38 0.89
C PRO A 181 -8.32 4.25 2.21
N CYS A 182 -9.63 4.09 2.08
CA CYS A 182 -10.53 3.80 3.19
C CYS A 182 -10.14 2.51 3.89
#